data_AF-A0A9W9YC17-F1
#
_entry.id   AF-A0A9W9YC17-F1
#
_cell.length_a   1.000
_cell.length_b   1.000
_cell.length_c   1.000
_cell.angle_alpha   90.00
_cell.angle_beta   90.00
_cell.angle_gamma   90.00
#
_symmetry.space_group_name_H-M   'P 1'
#
loop_
_entity.id
_entity.type
_entity.pdbx_description
1 polymer ?
#
loop_
_entity_poly.entity_id
_entity_poly.type
_entity_poly.pdbx_seq_one_letter_code
_entity_poly.pdbx_strand_id
1 'polypeptide(L)'
;MPLYFPCPCRSSKPLMAQMMRVFVVTPDSPVLVTLNPRVQPSVPPCPVFYPGVYAGVSLPPSSFCVLRLPYVYVSEGGPILPPSDSQPLLSCRVLKGMFSAMGHVQDMARSNVMEGKR
;
A
#
# COMPACT_ATOMS: atom_id res chain seq x y z
N MET A 1 2.76 -6.68 -3.48
CA MET A 1 2.96 -6.95 -2.04
C MET A 1 2.10 -8.14 -1.64
N PRO A 2 2.61 -9.14 -0.90
CA PRO A 2 1.80 -10.27 -0.45
C PRO A 2 0.71 -9.79 0.52
N LEU A 3 -0.50 -10.30 0.35
CA LEU A 3 -1.62 -10.06 1.27
C LEU A 3 -1.49 -10.94 2.52
N TYR A 4 -0.95 -12.16 2.37
CA TYR A 4 -0.68 -13.09 3.47
C TYR A 4 0.81 -13.45 3.52
N PHE A 5 1.37 -13.57 4.71
CA PHE A 5 2.76 -13.96 4.94
C PHE A 5 2.90 -14.71 6.27
N PRO A 6 3.94 -15.54 6.47
CA PRO A 6 4.13 -16.24 7.74
C PRO A 6 4.34 -15.25 8.90
N CYS A 7 3.60 -15.41 10.01
CA CYS A 7 3.77 -14.59 11.22
C CYS A 7 5.19 -14.80 11.75
N PRO A 8 5.95 -13.74 12.05
CA PRO A 8 7.27 -13.86 12.69
C PRO A 8 7.18 -14.32 14.16
N CYS A 9 5.95 -14.51 14.64
CA CYS A 9 5.58 -14.83 16.00
C CYS A 9 6.04 -16.24 16.35
N ARG A 10 6.79 -16.41 17.44
CA ARG A 10 7.24 -17.73 17.91
C ARG A 10 6.04 -18.52 18.46
N SER A 11 5.44 -19.33 17.62
CA SER A 11 4.36 -20.26 17.95
C SER A 11 4.76 -21.67 17.55
N SER A 12 4.24 -22.68 18.26
CA SER A 12 4.42 -24.09 17.92
C SER A 12 3.77 -24.47 16.59
N LYS A 13 2.80 -23.69 16.13
CA LYS A 13 2.18 -23.81 14.80
C LYS A 13 2.47 -22.53 13.98
N PRO A 14 2.84 -22.65 12.71
CA PRO A 14 2.99 -21.49 11.83
C PRO A 14 1.66 -20.75 11.77
N LEU A 15 1.67 -19.47 12.14
CA LEU A 15 0.49 -18.61 12.04
C LEU A 15 0.58 -17.82 10.73
N MET A 16 -0.56 -17.59 10.09
CA MET A 16 -0.65 -16.73 8.90
C MET A 16 -0.96 -15.30 9.32
N ALA A 17 -0.13 -14.35 8.91
CA ALA A 17 -0.42 -12.93 9.06
C ALA A 17 -1.08 -12.39 7.78
N GLN A 18 -1.96 -11.40 7.94
CA GLN A 18 -2.62 -10.69 6.83
C GLN A 18 -2.22 -9.21 6.85
N MET A 19 -1.93 -8.62 5.69
CA MET A 19 -1.71 -7.19 5.57
C MET A 19 -3.06 -6.45 5.70
N MET A 20 -3.26 -5.78 6.83
CA MET A 20 -4.51 -5.06 7.12
C MET A 20 -4.40 -3.54 6.99
N ARG A 21 -3.18 -2.99 7.06
CA ARG A 21 -2.96 -1.54 7.08
C ARG A 21 -1.78 -1.15 6.23
N VAL A 22 -1.93 -0.05 5.49
CA VAL A 22 -0.82 0.64 4.81
C VAL A 22 -0.76 2.05 5.37
N PHE A 23 0.37 2.39 5.97
CA PHE A 23 0.67 3.71 6.49
C PHE A 23 1.41 4.48 5.40
N VAL A 24 0.89 5.65 5.04
CA VAL A 24 1.48 6.52 4.03
C VAL A 24 1.75 7.86 4.68
N VAL A 25 2.99 8.31 4.55
CA VAL A 25 3.43 9.64 5.00
C VAL A 25 3.95 10.38 3.78
N THR A 26 3.42 11.56 3.52
CA THR A 26 3.94 12.44 2.47
C THR A 26 4.96 13.40 3.08
N PRO A 27 6.07 13.69 2.38
CA PRO A 27 7.04 14.68 2.84
C PRO A 27 6.45 16.08 2.76
N ASP A 28 7.15 17.05 3.37
CA ASP A 28 6.81 18.48 3.28
C ASP A 28 7.19 19.10 1.91
N SER A 29 7.82 18.32 1.03
CA SER A 29 8.07 18.73 -0.35
C SER A 29 6.79 18.70 -1.19
N PRO A 30 6.70 19.47 -2.30
CA PRO A 30 5.52 19.55 -3.15
C PRO A 30 5.33 18.27 -3.98
N VAL A 31 5.03 17.18 -3.29
CA VAL A 31 4.76 15.86 -3.85
C VAL A 31 3.31 15.51 -3.56
N LEU A 32 2.55 15.31 -4.62
CA LEU A 32 1.20 14.78 -4.55
C LEU A 32 1.26 13.26 -4.62
N VAL A 33 0.73 12.57 -3.61
CA VAL A 33 0.67 11.10 -3.61
C VAL A 33 -0.77 10.64 -3.83
N THR A 34 -1.02 9.85 -4.87
CA THR A 34 -2.34 9.26 -5.14
C THR A 34 -2.32 7.79 -4.82
N LEU A 35 -3.28 7.33 -4.03
CA LEU A 35 -3.44 5.94 -3.61
C LEU A 35 -4.57 5.25 -4.38
N ASN A 36 -4.29 4.09 -4.94
CA ASN A 36 -5.25 3.25 -5.66
C ASN A 36 -4.99 1.75 -5.38
N PRO A 37 -5.17 1.28 -4.13
CA PRO A 37 -4.90 -0.11 -3.79
C PRO A 37 -5.86 -1.04 -4.54
N ARG A 38 -5.30 -1.96 -5.31
CA ARG A 38 -6.03 -3.07 -5.95
C ARG A 38 -5.61 -4.38 -5.30
N VAL A 39 -6.58 -5.17 -4.85
CA VAL A 39 -6.31 -6.40 -4.09
C VAL A 39 -6.88 -7.61 -4.79
N GLN A 40 -6.07 -8.64 -4.92
CA GLN A 40 -6.47 -9.97 -5.36
C GLN A 40 -6.27 -10.94 -4.19
N PRO A 41 -7.35 -11.28 -3.46
CA PRO A 41 -7.25 -12.06 -2.22
C PRO A 41 -7.07 -13.57 -2.44
N SER A 42 -7.22 -14.07 -3.67
CA SER A 42 -7.01 -15.48 -4.03
C SER A 42 -6.53 -15.61 -5.49
N VAL A 43 -6.11 -16.82 -5.88
CA VAL A 43 -5.70 -17.16 -7.25
C VAL A 43 -6.84 -16.87 -8.25
N PRO A 44 -6.56 -16.43 -9.50
CA PRO A 44 -7.57 -16.41 -10.56
C PRO A 44 -8.32 -17.75 -10.63
N PRO A 45 -9.66 -17.75 -10.78
CA PRO A 45 -10.52 -16.68 -11.28
C PRO A 45 -11.03 -15.64 -10.25
N CYS A 46 -10.39 -15.51 -9.08
CA CYS A 46 -10.75 -14.49 -8.08
C CYS A 46 -10.79 -13.04 -8.65
N PRO A 47 -11.83 -12.25 -8.34
CA PRO A 47 -11.91 -10.86 -8.77
C PRO A 47 -10.86 -9.97 -8.10
N VAL A 48 -10.65 -8.78 -8.70
CA VAL A 48 -9.80 -7.73 -8.15
C VAL A 48 -10.68 -6.69 -7.46
N PHE A 49 -10.41 -6.46 -6.18
CA PHE A 49 -11.10 -5.46 -5.37
C PHE A 49 -10.41 -4.10 -5.49
N TYR A 50 -11.21 -3.04 -5.55
CA TYR A 50 -10.77 -1.65 -5.62
C TYR A 50 -11.54 -0.80 -4.61
N PRO A 51 -11.08 0.40 -4.25
CA PRO A 51 -11.63 1.18 -3.13
C PRO A 51 -13.00 1.82 -3.38
N GLY A 52 -13.60 1.63 -4.56
CA GLY A 52 -14.78 2.38 -5.00
C GLY A 52 -14.49 3.83 -5.45
N VAL A 53 -13.29 4.36 -5.19
CA VAL A 53 -12.89 5.73 -5.57
C VAL A 53 -12.14 5.70 -6.91
N TYR A 54 -12.81 6.08 -8.00
CA TYR A 54 -12.28 5.95 -9.37
C TYR A 54 -10.97 6.71 -9.59
N ALA A 55 -10.87 7.94 -9.10
CA ALA A 55 -9.67 8.78 -9.22
C ALA A 55 -8.55 8.42 -8.22
N GLY A 56 -8.79 7.47 -7.30
CA GLY A 56 -7.91 7.21 -6.17
C GLY A 56 -8.03 8.27 -5.06
N VAL A 57 -7.29 8.05 -3.97
CA VAL A 57 -7.23 8.95 -2.81
C VAL A 57 -5.98 9.80 -2.91
N SER A 58 -6.12 11.10 -3.11
CA SER A 58 -5.01 12.03 -3.20
C SER A 58 -4.60 12.54 -1.82
N LEU A 59 -3.31 12.53 -1.54
CA LEU A 59 -2.69 13.03 -0.32
C LEU A 59 -1.82 14.25 -0.65
N PRO A 60 -2.11 15.42 -0.05
CA PRO A 60 -1.25 16.59 -0.18
C PRO A 60 0.10 16.40 0.55
N PRO A 61 1.05 17.33 0.41
CA PRO A 61 2.25 17.37 1.24
C PRO A 61 1.93 17.33 2.74
N SER A 62 2.90 16.89 3.55
CA SER A 62 2.79 16.87 5.03
C SER A 62 1.53 16.17 5.57
N SER A 63 1.15 15.06 4.95
CA SER A 63 -0.04 14.27 5.29
C SER A 63 0.32 12.89 5.83
N PHE A 64 -0.52 12.42 6.75
CA PHE A 64 -0.48 11.06 7.29
C PHE A 64 -1.79 10.36 6.98
N CYS A 65 -1.73 9.23 6.27
CA CYS A 65 -2.89 8.45 5.89
C CYS A 65 -2.73 6.99 6.30
N VAL A 66 -3.81 6.39 6.79
CA VAL A 66 -3.89 4.96 7.08
C VAL A 66 -4.96 4.33 6.19
N LEU A 67 -4.54 3.58 5.17
CA LEU A 67 -5.44 2.74 4.41
C LEU A 67 -5.71 1.46 5.22
N ARG A 68 -6.99 1.16 5.45
CA ARG A 68 -7.43 -0.07 6.11
C ARG A 68 -7.96 -1.03 5.06
N LEU A 69 -7.27 -2.15 4.87
CA LEU A 69 -7.72 -3.23 4.00
C LEU A 69 -8.78 -4.07 4.72
N PRO A 70 -9.80 -4.57 4.00
CA PRO A 70 -10.80 -5.48 4.56
C PRO A 70 -10.15 -6.74 5.16
N TYR A 71 -10.75 -7.21 6.26
CA TYR A 71 -10.41 -8.52 6.84
C TYR A 71 -10.96 -9.65 5.96
N VAL A 72 -12.21 -9.52 5.51
CA VAL A 72 -12.90 -10.48 4.64
C VAL A 72 -13.25 -9.81 3.31
N TYR A 73 -12.94 -10.52 2.22
CA TYR A 73 -13.37 -10.17 0.87
C TYR A 73 -14.51 -11.08 0.45
N VAL A 74 -15.52 -10.54 -0.22
CA VAL A 74 -16.70 -11.29 -0.66
C VAL A 74 -16.86 -11.10 -2.15
N SER A 75 -16.99 -12.21 -2.87
CA SER A 75 -17.34 -12.22 -4.29
C SER A 75 -18.74 -12.82 -4.47
N GLU A 76 -19.23 -12.88 -5.70
CA GLU A 76 -20.49 -13.57 -6.04
C GLU A 76 -20.52 -15.03 -5.54
N GLY A 77 -19.37 -15.69 -5.46
CA GLY A 77 -19.24 -17.05 -4.92
C GLY A 77 -19.21 -17.14 -3.39
N GLY A 78 -19.40 -16.03 -2.68
CA GLY A 78 -19.33 -15.94 -1.23
C GLY A 78 -17.98 -15.44 -0.70
N PRO A 79 -17.72 -15.64 0.61
CA PRO A 79 -16.52 -15.14 1.28
C PRO A 79 -15.27 -15.86 0.78
N ILE A 80 -14.23 -15.08 0.49
CA ILE A 80 -12.92 -15.57 0.07
C ILE A 80 -12.11 -15.85 1.34
N LEU A 81 -11.88 -17.13 1.61
CA LEU A 81 -11.15 -17.58 2.79
C LEU A 81 -9.64 -17.35 2.63
N PRO A 82 -8.90 -17.14 3.73
CA PRO A 82 -7.45 -17.12 3.72
C PRO A 82 -6.87 -18.42 3.12
N PRO A 83 -5.72 -18.36 2.44
CA PRO A 83 -5.06 -19.54 1.92
C PRO A 83 -4.62 -20.47 3.05
N SER A 84 -4.76 -21.78 2.83
CA SER A 84 -4.20 -22.79 3.74
C SER A 84 -2.66 -22.74 3.74
N ASP A 85 -2.04 -23.20 4.84
CA ASP A 85 -0.59 -23.10 5.08
C ASP A 85 0.32 -23.70 3.98
N SER A 86 -0.21 -24.56 3.11
CA SER A 86 0.54 -25.21 2.04
C SER A 86 0.56 -24.47 0.71
N GLN A 87 -0.19 -23.37 0.55
CA GLN A 87 -0.29 -22.68 -0.73
C GLN A 87 0.77 -21.58 -0.92
N PRO A 88 1.27 -21.39 -2.16
CA PRO A 88 2.20 -20.31 -2.45
C PRO A 88 1.52 -18.95 -2.24
N LEU A 89 1.97 -18.23 -1.21
CA LEU A 89 1.44 -16.92 -0.79
C LEU A 89 1.57 -15.82 -1.86
N LEU A 90 2.27 -16.10 -2.95
CA LEU A 90 2.44 -15.24 -4.12
C LEU A 90 1.13 -15.00 -4.91
N SER A 91 0.11 -15.81 -4.68
CA SER A 91 -1.19 -15.71 -5.33
C SER A 91 -2.11 -14.65 -4.72
N CYS A 92 -1.94 -14.35 -3.42
CA CYS A 92 -2.77 -13.43 -2.67
C CYS A 92 -1.99 -12.13 -2.47
N ARG A 93 -2.41 -11.04 -3.13
CA ARG A 93 -1.54 -9.86 -3.26
C ARG A 93 -2.29 -8.55 -3.45
N VAL A 94 -1.65 -7.48 -2.99
CA VAL A 94 -1.89 -6.12 -3.49
C VAL A 94 -1.10 -5.95 -4.78
N LEU A 95 -1.83 -5.57 -5.83
CA LEU A 95 -1.31 -5.40 -7.18
C LEU A 95 -0.43 -4.15 -7.31
N LYS A 96 0.35 -4.11 -8.38
CA LYS A 96 1.17 -2.95 -8.73
C LYS A 96 0.27 -1.72 -8.95
N GLY A 97 0.80 -0.53 -8.68
CA GLY A 97 0.08 0.73 -8.83
C GLY A 97 -0.76 1.13 -7.61
N MET A 98 -0.49 0.53 -6.44
CA MET A 98 -1.12 0.92 -5.18
C MET A 98 -0.96 2.42 -4.88
N PHE A 99 0.15 3.03 -5.31
CA PHE A 99 0.37 4.46 -5.20
C PHE A 99 1.12 5.01 -6.41
N SER A 100 0.96 6.30 -6.65
CA SER A 100 1.78 7.11 -7.56
C SER A 100 2.18 8.41 -6.86
N ALA A 101 3.36 8.92 -7.15
CA ALA A 101 3.83 10.22 -6.66
C ALA A 101 4.10 11.14 -7.85
N MET A 102 3.58 12.37 -7.81
CA MET A 102 3.90 13.43 -8.77
C MET A 102 4.53 14.59 -8.01
N GLY A 103 5.80 14.88 -8.28
CA GLY A 103 6.50 16.02 -7.72
C GLY A 103 6.44 17.23 -8.66
N HIS A 104 6.33 18.43 -8.11
CA HIS A 104 6.76 19.63 -8.79
C HIS A 104 8.23 19.84 -8.46
N VAL A 105 9.13 19.83 -9.46
CA VAL A 105 10.52 20.24 -9.26
C VAL A 105 10.49 21.75 -9.03
N GLN A 106 10.63 22.19 -7.78
CA GLN A 106 11.08 23.54 -7.50
C GLN A 106 12.60 23.50 -7.43
N ASP A 107 13.26 24.12 -8.41
CA ASP A 107 14.68 24.40 -8.34
C ASP A 107 14.95 25.20 -7.06
N MET A 108 15.51 24.53 -6.06
CA MET A 108 15.92 25.16 -4.82
C MET A 108 17.14 26.03 -5.14
N ALA A 109 16.89 27.32 -5.41
CA ALA A 109 17.94 28.30 -5.62
C ALA A 109 18.90 28.24 -4.42
N ARG A 110 20.13 27.79 -4.68
CA ARG A 110 21.23 27.80 -3.71
C ARG A 110 21.43 29.26 -3.30
N SER A 111 21.02 29.62 -2.08
CA SER A 111 21.37 30.91 -1.49
C SER A 111 22.89 30.95 -1.32
N ASN A 112 23.54 31.80 -2.11
CA ASN A 112 24.98 32.03 -2.07
C ASN A 112 25.42 32.38 -0.66
N VAL A 113 26.27 31.55 -0.06
CA VAL A 113 27.03 31.90 1.14
C VAL A 113 28.05 32.96 0.72
N MET A 114 27.84 34.22 1.13
CA MET A 114 28.84 35.27 1.00
C MET A 114 30.01 34.95 1.94
N GLU A 115 31.14 34.55 1.36
CA GLU A 115 32.40 34.40 2.07
C GLU A 115 32.93 35.81 2.41
N GLY A 116 32.81 36.18 3.68
CA GLY A 116 33.30 37.45 4.21
C GLY A 116 34.83 37.50 4.21
N LYS A 117 35.38 38.43 3.41
CA LYS A 117 36.79 38.85 3.48
C LYS A 117 37.19 39.20 4.91
N ARG A 118 38.34 38.67 5.35
CA ARG A 118 39.22 39.30 6.33
C ARG A 118 40.60 39.46 5.71
#